data_AF-A0A6U9V3T2-F1
#
_entry.id   AF-A0A6U9V3T2-F1
#
_cell.length_a   1.000
_cell.length_b   1.000
_cell.length_c   1.000
_cell.angle_alpha   90.00
_cell.angle_beta   90.00
_cell.angle_gamma   90.00
#
_symmetry.space_group_name_H-M   'P 1'
#
loop_
_entity.id
_entity.type
_entity.pdbx_description
1 polymer ?
#
loop_
_entity_poly.entity_id
_entity_poly.type
_entity_poly.pdbx_seq_one_letter_code
_entity_poly.pdbx_strand_id
1 'polypeptide(L)'
;DQAQDLEEGSSIAIFSCYEDPAAAATPPRKLVVEAKEPGGDRFEIPLAHCSVVVFSVAANRRFRHTIVLDTAARPADNRWLGVTFRTSRTFVHGAHGRAVLESGAPLALANTEQRRNIFALRRRENEGTD
;
A
#
# COMPACT_ATOMS: atom_id res chain seq x y z
N ASP A 1 8.19 0.71 -1.72
CA ASP A 1 6.92 0.00 -1.58
C ASP A 1 7.32 -1.41 -1.14
N GLN A 2 6.54 -2.48 -1.32
CA GLN A 2 7.08 -3.86 -1.25
C GLN A 2 6.87 -4.56 -2.59
N ALA A 3 7.34 -3.94 -3.66
CA ALA A 3 7.24 -4.48 -5.02
C ALA A 3 7.97 -5.81 -5.19
N GLN A 4 8.88 -6.18 -4.27
CA GLN A 4 9.68 -7.41 -4.37
C GLN A 4 8.84 -8.69 -4.41
N ASP A 5 7.76 -8.74 -3.65
CA ASP A 5 6.89 -9.92 -3.57
C ASP A 5 5.52 -9.67 -4.23
N LEU A 6 5.42 -8.73 -5.17
CA LEU A 6 4.21 -8.56 -5.96
C LEU A 6 4.24 -9.45 -7.21
N GLU A 7 3.12 -10.05 -7.53
CA GLU A 7 2.93 -10.79 -8.77
C GLU A 7 3.05 -9.85 -9.98
N GLU A 8 3.84 -10.22 -10.98
CA GLU A 8 4.07 -9.37 -12.15
C GLU A 8 2.77 -9.20 -12.95
N GLY A 9 2.55 -8.01 -13.52
CA GLY A 9 1.31 -7.72 -14.25
C GLY A 9 0.05 -7.64 -13.37
N SER A 10 0.14 -7.89 -12.06
CA SER A 10 -0.97 -7.72 -11.14
C SER A 10 -1.26 -6.24 -10.84
N SER A 11 -2.29 -6.00 -10.02
CA SER A 11 -2.69 -4.67 -9.57
C SER A 11 -2.67 -4.56 -8.06
N ILE A 12 -2.53 -3.33 -7.58
CA ILE A 12 -2.69 -2.93 -6.19
C ILE A 12 -4.00 -2.15 -6.10
N ALA A 13 -4.81 -2.45 -5.10
CA ALA A 13 -6.06 -1.74 -4.85
C ALA A 13 -6.08 -1.17 -3.43
N ILE A 14 -6.40 0.11 -3.29
CA ILE A 14 -6.59 0.80 -2.02
C ILE A 14 -8.09 1.04 -1.85
N PHE A 15 -8.69 0.35 -0.88
CA PHE A 15 -10.05 0.60 -0.43
C PHE A 15 -10.05 1.62 0.71
N SER A 16 -11.01 2.54 0.68
CA SER A 16 -11.21 3.58 1.69
C SER A 16 -12.63 3.52 2.23
N CYS A 17 -12.78 3.50 3.56
CA CYS A 17 -14.07 3.58 4.24
C CYS A 17 -14.00 4.50 5.46
N TYR A 18 -15.09 5.19 5.72
CA TYR A 18 -15.27 6.06 6.89
C TYR A 18 -16.44 5.57 7.72
N GLU A 19 -16.36 5.74 9.02
CA GLU A 19 -17.44 5.37 9.93
C GLU A 19 -18.71 6.21 9.70
N ASP A 20 -18.57 7.52 9.55
CA ASP A 20 -19.67 8.42 9.18
C ASP A 20 -19.53 8.90 7.73
N PRO A 21 -20.35 8.40 6.78
CA PRO A 21 -20.31 8.83 5.38
C PRO A 21 -20.68 10.30 5.19
N ALA A 22 -21.60 10.85 6.01
CA ALA A 22 -22.08 12.22 5.87
C ALA A 22 -20.99 13.22 6.28
N ALA A 23 -20.28 12.95 7.37
CA ALA A 23 -19.09 13.72 7.77
C ALA A 23 -17.92 13.57 6.79
N ALA A 24 -17.93 12.55 5.92
CA ALA A 24 -16.92 12.30 4.89
C ALA A 24 -17.33 12.76 3.48
N ALA A 25 -18.38 13.59 3.35
CA ALA A 25 -18.80 14.15 2.06
C ALA A 25 -17.66 14.87 1.32
N THR A 26 -16.81 15.58 2.07
CA THR A 26 -15.49 16.02 1.62
C THR A 26 -14.45 15.11 2.26
N PRO A 27 -13.87 14.15 1.53
CA PRO A 27 -12.99 13.15 2.13
C PRO A 27 -11.72 13.83 2.65
N PRO A 28 -11.42 13.69 3.96
CA PRO A 28 -10.27 14.36 4.55
C PRO A 28 -8.94 13.69 4.20
N ARG A 29 -8.97 12.50 3.56
CA ARG A 29 -7.76 11.80 3.14
C ARG A 29 -7.66 11.78 1.63
N LYS A 30 -6.44 11.89 1.15
CA LYS A 30 -6.10 11.81 -0.27
C LYS A 30 -4.85 10.98 -0.47
N LEU A 31 -4.80 10.30 -1.61
CA LEU A 31 -3.59 9.66 -2.11
C LEU A 31 -2.81 10.68 -2.93
N VAL A 32 -1.65 11.08 -2.44
CA VAL A 32 -0.68 11.87 -3.20
C VAL A 32 0.14 10.89 -4.04
N VAL A 33 0.13 11.12 -5.35
CA VAL A 33 0.89 10.36 -6.34
C VAL A 33 1.96 11.28 -6.93
N GLU A 34 3.21 10.87 -6.83
CA GLU A 34 4.36 11.66 -7.27
C GLU A 34 5.30 10.78 -8.08
N ALA A 35 5.69 11.23 -9.28
CA ALA A 35 6.68 10.52 -10.08
C ALA A 35 8.01 10.40 -9.32
N LYS A 36 8.66 9.23 -9.39
CA LYS A 36 10.00 9.06 -8.80
C LYS A 36 11.09 9.79 -9.57
N GLU A 37 10.87 10.04 -10.85
CA GLU A 37 11.81 10.76 -11.72
C GLU A 37 11.76 12.27 -11.47
N PRO A 38 12.92 12.97 -11.48
CA PRO A 38 12.96 14.42 -11.33
C PRO A 38 12.14 15.14 -12.40
N GLY A 39 11.33 16.11 -11.98
CA GLY A 39 10.49 16.90 -12.88
C GLY A 39 9.24 16.17 -13.38
N GLY A 40 8.94 14.98 -12.87
CA GLY A 40 7.72 14.26 -13.21
C GLY A 40 6.47 14.77 -12.47
N ASP A 41 5.32 14.26 -12.90
CA ASP A 41 4.02 14.74 -12.44
C ASP A 41 3.73 14.44 -10.97
N ARG A 42 2.98 15.35 -10.33
CA ARG A 42 2.40 15.17 -9.01
C ARG A 42 0.92 15.51 -9.04
N PHE A 43 0.09 14.60 -8.55
CA PHE A 43 -1.36 14.79 -8.47
C PHE A 43 -1.95 14.11 -7.23
N GLU A 44 -3.21 14.40 -6.95
CA GLU A 44 -3.89 13.95 -5.74
C GLU A 44 -5.21 13.28 -6.10
N ILE A 45 -5.50 12.14 -5.46
CA ILE A 45 -6.75 11.41 -5.61
C ILE A 45 -7.48 11.42 -4.25
N PRO A 46 -8.65 12.06 -4.14
CA PRO A 46 -9.46 12.00 -2.92
C PRO A 46 -9.88 10.56 -2.61
N LEU A 47 -9.71 10.13 -1.36
CA LEU A 47 -10.09 8.78 -0.93
C LEU A 47 -11.50 8.77 -0.34
N ALA A 48 -12.52 8.91 -1.20
CA ALA A 48 -13.92 8.97 -0.78
C ALA A 48 -14.39 7.72 -0.01
N HIS A 49 -15.51 7.85 0.71
CA HIS A 49 -16.16 6.73 1.40
C HIS A 49 -16.54 5.62 0.42
N CYS A 50 -16.21 4.37 0.76
CA CYS A 50 -16.38 3.18 -0.07
C CYS A 50 -15.78 3.29 -1.49
N SER A 51 -14.70 4.08 -1.63
CA SER A 51 -13.96 4.18 -2.89
C SER A 51 -12.85 3.15 -3.00
N VAL A 52 -12.46 2.83 -4.24
CA VAL A 52 -11.29 2.01 -4.54
C VAL A 52 -10.42 2.75 -5.56
N VAL A 53 -9.13 2.89 -5.24
CA VAL A 53 -8.10 3.32 -6.20
C VAL A 53 -7.31 2.10 -6.62
N VAL A 54 -7.26 1.82 -7.93
CA VAL A 54 -6.53 0.68 -8.49
C VAL A 54 -5.40 1.19 -9.38
N PHE A 55 -4.22 0.62 -9.23
CA PHE A 55 -3.08 0.91 -10.09
C PHE A 55 -2.23 -0.35 -10.31
N SER A 56 -1.56 -0.41 -11.47
CA SER A 56 -0.74 -1.56 -11.83
C SER A 56 0.56 -1.59 -11.04
N VAL A 57 1.19 -2.77 -10.95
CA VAL A 57 2.56 -2.89 -10.43
C VAL A 57 3.55 -2.03 -11.22
N ALA A 58 3.34 -1.85 -12.53
CA ALA A 58 4.15 -0.94 -13.35
C ALA A 58 4.01 0.54 -12.91
N ALA A 59 2.79 0.99 -12.59
CA ALA A 59 2.58 2.32 -12.02
C ALA A 59 3.22 2.44 -10.62
N ASN A 60 3.14 1.39 -9.80
CA ASN A 60 3.78 1.34 -8.48
C ASN A 60 5.31 1.53 -8.53
N ARG A 61 5.96 1.05 -9.60
CA ARG A 61 7.39 1.26 -9.82
C ARG A 61 7.70 2.71 -10.17
N ARG A 62 6.90 3.34 -11.01
CA ARG A 62 7.11 4.72 -11.51
C ARG A 62 6.74 5.82 -10.51
N PHE A 63 5.76 5.57 -9.64
CA PHE A 63 5.22 6.59 -8.73
C PHE A 63 5.42 6.24 -7.25
N ARG A 64 5.62 7.27 -6.42
CA ARG A 64 5.49 7.22 -4.97
C ARG A 64 4.06 7.53 -4.60
N HIS A 65 3.55 6.78 -3.62
CA HIS A 65 2.15 6.87 -3.17
C HIS A 65 2.15 7.18 -1.67
N THR A 66 1.54 8.30 -1.29
CA THR A 66 1.43 8.70 0.13
C THR A 66 0.00 9.06 0.46
N ILE A 67 -0.60 8.36 1.44
CA ILE A 67 -1.90 8.74 1.99
C ILE A 67 -1.66 9.84 3.02
N VAL A 68 -2.25 11.02 2.79
CA VAL A 68 -2.16 12.16 3.70
C VAL A 68 -3.54 12.52 4.24
N LEU A 69 -3.58 12.98 5.49
CA LEU A 69 -4.75 13.64 6.07
C LEU A 69 -4.64 15.15 5.79
N ASP A 70 -5.67 15.71 5.16
CA ASP A 70 -5.78 17.15 4.95
C ASP A 70 -6.21 17.83 6.25
N THR A 71 -5.24 18.40 6.96
CA THR A 71 -5.47 19.09 8.23
C THR A 71 -5.95 20.53 8.05
N ALA A 72 -5.76 21.12 6.86
CA ALA A 72 -6.22 22.48 6.57
C ALA A 72 -7.75 22.55 6.56
N ALA A 73 -8.42 21.46 6.16
CA ALA A 73 -9.87 21.33 6.17
C ALA A 73 -10.49 21.19 7.58
N ARG A 74 -9.68 21.12 8.65
CA ARG A 74 -10.12 20.84 10.04
C ARG A 74 -11.22 19.77 10.09
N PRO A 75 -10.95 18.57 9.55
CA PRO A 75 -12.00 17.58 9.38
C PRO A 75 -12.56 17.15 10.73
N ALA A 76 -13.87 16.87 10.75
CA ALA A 76 -14.49 16.23 11.89
C ALA A 76 -13.75 14.93 12.25
N ASP A 77 -13.68 14.62 13.53
CA ASP A 77 -13.10 13.34 13.96
C ASP A 77 -14.00 12.22 13.43
N ASN A 78 -13.46 11.45 12.48
CA ASN A 78 -14.18 10.39 11.78
C ASN A 78 -13.20 9.25 11.51
N ARG A 79 -13.50 8.08 12.08
CA ARG A 79 -12.63 6.91 11.96
C ARG A 79 -12.57 6.48 10.50
N TRP A 80 -11.35 6.18 10.04
CA TRP A 80 -11.08 5.77 8.67
C TRP A 80 -10.41 4.41 8.65
N LEU A 81 -10.90 3.53 7.78
CA LEU A 81 -10.32 2.24 7.47
C LEU A 81 -9.77 2.28 6.04
N GLY A 82 -8.45 2.11 5.91
CA GLY A 82 -7.79 1.87 4.63
C GLY A 82 -7.37 0.41 4.53
N VAL A 83 -7.73 -0.26 3.44
CA VAL A 83 -7.27 -1.62 3.14
C VAL A 83 -6.53 -1.62 1.82
N THR A 84 -5.28 -2.09 1.82
CA THR A 84 -4.48 -2.24 0.60
C THR A 84 -4.43 -3.70 0.20
N PHE A 85 -5.07 -4.04 -0.91
CA PHE A 85 -5.01 -5.37 -1.52
C PHE A 85 -3.81 -5.47 -2.45
N ARG A 86 -3.11 -6.60 -2.34
CA ARG A 86 -1.91 -6.91 -3.11
C ARG A 86 -1.95 -8.39 -3.48
N THR A 87 -1.47 -8.70 -4.68
CA THR A 87 -1.26 -10.09 -5.10
C THR A 87 0.18 -10.44 -4.83
N SER A 88 0.41 -11.36 -3.89
CA SER A 88 1.76 -11.84 -3.58
C SER A 88 2.22 -12.83 -4.65
N ARG A 89 3.52 -12.79 -5.03
CA ARG A 89 4.14 -13.84 -5.84
C ARG A 89 4.34 -15.13 -5.04
N THR A 90 4.53 -14.99 -3.74
CA THR A 90 4.75 -16.11 -2.83
C THR A 90 3.43 -16.70 -2.37
N PHE A 91 3.11 -17.90 -2.85
CA PHE A 91 1.92 -18.62 -2.39
C PHE A 91 2.16 -19.26 -1.01
N VAL A 92 1.14 -19.20 -0.15
CA VAL A 92 1.15 -19.82 1.19
C VAL A 92 0.12 -20.93 1.23
N HIS A 93 0.56 -22.15 1.53
CA HIS A 93 -0.32 -23.29 1.74
C HIS A 93 -0.70 -23.39 3.22
N GLY A 94 -1.99 -23.56 3.48
CA GLY A 94 -2.48 -23.96 4.80
C GLY A 94 -2.56 -25.48 4.88
N ALA A 95 -1.68 -26.11 5.66
CA ALA A 95 -1.75 -27.55 5.93
C ALA A 95 -1.73 -27.78 7.45
N HIS A 96 -2.76 -28.44 7.98
CA HIS A 96 -2.85 -28.85 9.39
C HIS A 96 -2.61 -27.72 10.41
N GLY A 97 -3.19 -26.54 10.18
CA GLY A 97 -3.06 -25.38 11.07
C GLY A 97 -1.69 -24.69 11.00
N ARG A 98 -0.85 -25.04 10.02
CA ARG A 98 0.44 -24.41 9.76
C ARG A 98 0.42 -23.76 8.38
N ALA A 99 0.93 -22.54 8.32
CA ALA A 99 1.22 -21.85 7.06
C ALA A 99 2.61 -22.27 6.59
N VAL A 100 2.72 -22.79 5.37
CA VAL A 100 3.99 -23.17 4.74
C VAL A 100 4.13 -22.48 3.40
N LEU A 101 5.35 -22.11 3.06
CA LEU A 101 5.71 -21.59 1.74
C LEU A 101 5.68 -22.73 0.72
N GLU A 102 5.64 -22.38 -0.58
CA GLU A 102 5.73 -23.35 -1.68
C GLU A 102 6.97 -24.26 -1.59
N SER A 103 8.08 -23.76 -1.03
CA SER A 103 9.30 -24.53 -0.77
C SER A 103 9.17 -25.57 0.37
N GLY A 104 8.03 -25.63 1.05
CA GLY A 104 7.81 -26.43 2.26
C GLY A 104 8.35 -25.80 3.54
N ALA A 105 9.01 -24.63 3.46
CA ALA A 105 9.49 -23.92 4.64
C ALA A 105 8.31 -23.36 5.47
N PRO A 106 8.35 -23.46 6.82
CA PRO A 106 7.29 -22.89 7.65
C PRO A 106 7.29 -21.36 7.57
N LEU A 107 6.09 -20.78 7.44
CA LEU A 107 5.92 -19.34 7.55
C LEU A 107 6.10 -18.94 9.02
N ALA A 108 7.19 -18.26 9.32
CA ALA A 108 7.56 -17.85 10.67
C ALA A 108 7.70 -16.33 10.78
N LEU A 109 7.60 -15.81 12.01
CA LEU A 109 7.87 -14.41 12.27
C LEU A 109 9.36 -14.11 12.06
N ALA A 110 9.64 -13.00 11.39
CA ALA A 110 11.00 -12.52 11.17
C ALA A 110 11.72 -12.26 12.50
N ASN A 111 12.97 -12.74 12.60
CA ASN A 111 13.88 -12.44 13.70
C ASN A 111 14.41 -10.99 13.63
N THR A 112 15.16 -10.54 14.64
CA THR A 112 15.66 -9.16 14.73
C THR A 112 16.48 -8.72 13.52
N GLU A 113 17.33 -9.59 13.00
CA GLU A 113 18.18 -9.30 11.84
C GLU A 113 17.34 -9.20 10.55
N GLN A 114 16.46 -10.17 10.32
CA GLN A 114 15.53 -10.19 9.19
C GLN A 114 14.62 -8.95 9.19
N ARG A 115 14.14 -8.52 10.35
CA ARG A 115 13.37 -7.27 10.50
C ARG A 115 14.18 -6.05 10.05
N ARG A 116 15.44 -5.92 10.48
CA ARG A 116 16.32 -4.81 10.06
C ARG A 116 16.54 -4.81 8.56
N ASN A 117 16.79 -5.98 7.97
CA ASN A 117 17.00 -6.12 6.53
C ASN A 117 15.76 -5.70 5.73
N ILE A 118 14.55 -6.01 6.22
CA ILE A 118 13.29 -5.55 5.61
C ILE A 118 13.21 -4.01 5.58
N PHE A 119 13.60 -3.32 6.65
CA PHE A 119 13.58 -1.84 6.65
C PHE A 119 14.58 -1.24 5.67
N ALA A 120 15.78 -1.83 5.57
CA ALA A 120 16.78 -1.39 4.59
C ALA A 120 16.30 -1.60 3.14
N LEU A 121 15.65 -2.73 2.86
CA LEU A 121 15.04 -3.02 1.55
C LEU A 121 13.95 -2.01 1.21
N ARG A 122 13.04 -1.72 2.16
CA ARG A 122 11.97 -0.72 1.98
C ARG A 122 12.51 0.66 1.62
N ARG A 123 13.59 1.09 2.28
CA ARG A 123 14.21 2.38 2.00
C ARG A 123 14.77 2.42 0.58
N ARG A 124 15.56 1.42 0.19
CA ARG A 124 16.11 1.31 -1.17
C ARG A 124 15.02 1.31 -2.24
N GLU A 125 13.91 0.63 -2.01
CA GLU A 125 12.81 0.57 -2.99
C GLU A 125 12.03 1.89 -3.11
N ASN A 126 11.94 2.64 -2.01
CA ASN A 126 11.35 3.99 -2.04
C ASN A 126 12.27 4.99 -2.76
N GLU A 127 13.58 4.85 -2.60
CA GLU A 127 14.60 5.72 -3.18
C GLU A 127 14.96 5.34 -4.63
N GLY A 128 14.85 4.05 -5.00
CA GLY A 128 15.28 3.50 -6.28
C GLY A 128 14.33 3.74 -7.46
N THR A 129 14.92 3.87 -8.64
CA THR A 129 14.30 4.17 -9.94
C THR A 129 14.51 3.05 -10.99
N ASP A 130 14.75 1.80 -10.53
CA ASP A 130 14.92 0.63 -11.41
C ASP A 130 13.58 0.02 -11.86
#